data_AF-A0A7R6W8B6-F1
#
_entry.id   AF-A0A7R6W8B6-F1
#
_cell.length_a   1.000
_cell.length_b   1.000
_cell.length_c   1.000
_cell.angle_alpha   90.00
_cell.angle_beta   90.00
_cell.angle_gamma   90.00
#
_symmetry.space_group_name_H-M   'P 1'
#
loop_
_entity.id
_entity.type
_entity.pdbx_description
1 polymer ?
#
loop_
_entity_poly.entity_id
_entity_poly.type
_entity_poly.pdbx_seq_one_letter_code
_entity_poly.pdbx_strand_id
1 'polypeptide(L)'
;MSENRILFAGDPHGCFANIITAVHQYQPEAIVLLGDYNLESPLEVCLAPIIDKTQIFWIPGNHDFDSVEEYEFLFSSSLVDNNLHLKVCDIAGHRIAGLGGVFAGRIWMPGDIPKWESKKHWLDFMPSNASPYTHLFNN
;
A
#
# COMPACT_ATOMS: atom_id res chain seq x y z
N MET A 1 -7.51 -10.30 -27.04
CA MET A 1 -7.09 -9.49 -25.88
C MET A 1 -6.29 -10.41 -24.96
N SER A 2 -5.20 -9.96 -24.33
CA SER A 2 -4.46 -10.81 -23.40
C SER A 2 -5.33 -11.12 -22.18
N GLU A 3 -5.37 -12.39 -21.77
CA GLU A 3 -6.28 -12.88 -20.73
C GLU A 3 -5.89 -12.42 -19.31
N ASN A 4 -4.71 -11.81 -19.09
CA ASN A 4 -4.20 -11.44 -17.77
C ASN A 4 -3.59 -10.02 -17.76
N ARG A 5 -4.42 -8.97 -17.86
CA ARG A 5 -3.93 -7.58 -17.96
C ARG A 5 -3.35 -7.03 -16.65
N ILE A 6 -3.82 -7.51 -15.50
CA ILE A 6 -3.40 -7.05 -14.18
C ILE A 6 -3.12 -8.25 -13.28
N LEU A 7 -1.98 -8.26 -12.60
CA LEU A 7 -1.71 -9.17 -11.49
C LEU A 7 -1.89 -8.47 -10.16
N PHE A 8 -2.39 -9.20 -9.16
CA PHE A 8 -2.43 -8.78 -7.76
C PHE A 8 -1.59 -9.76 -6.94
N ALA A 9 -0.68 -9.26 -6.11
CA ALA A 9 0.17 -10.10 -5.26
C ALA A 9 0.51 -9.36 -3.96
N GLY A 10 0.60 -10.07 -2.84
CA GLY A 10 0.95 -9.52 -1.53
C GLY A 10 1.83 -10.49 -0.75
N ASP A 11 2.15 -10.12 0.48
CA ASP A 11 2.83 -10.97 1.46
C ASP A 11 4.17 -11.58 0.97
N PRO A 12 5.04 -10.83 0.23
CA PRO A 12 6.31 -11.42 -0.17
C PRO A 12 7.24 -11.64 1.02
N HIS A 13 7.10 -10.89 2.13
CA HIS A 13 7.90 -11.03 3.33
C HIS A 13 9.42 -11.18 3.03
N GLY A 14 9.94 -10.26 2.21
CA GLY A 14 11.33 -10.23 1.75
C GLY A 14 11.63 -11.08 0.51
N CYS A 15 10.72 -11.96 0.08
CA CYS A 15 10.93 -12.87 -1.05
C CYS A 15 10.05 -12.53 -2.27
N PHE A 16 10.62 -11.75 -3.19
CA PHE A 16 9.92 -11.31 -4.42
C PHE A 16 9.99 -12.31 -5.58
N ALA A 17 10.65 -13.46 -5.42
CA ALA A 17 10.93 -14.40 -6.51
C ALA A 17 9.65 -14.91 -7.21
N ASN A 18 8.59 -15.21 -6.45
CA ASN A 18 7.31 -15.66 -7.00
C ASN A 18 6.62 -14.56 -7.80
N ILE A 19 6.66 -13.31 -7.31
CA ILE A 19 6.11 -12.13 -7.98
C ILE A 19 6.84 -11.88 -9.31
N ILE A 20 8.17 -11.86 -9.26
CA ILE A 20 9.03 -11.68 -10.44
C ILE A 20 8.76 -12.76 -11.48
N THR A 21 8.71 -14.03 -11.05
CA THR A 21 8.41 -15.18 -11.92
C THR A 21 7.05 -15.04 -12.59
N ALA A 22 6.02 -14.64 -11.84
CA ALA A 22 4.67 -14.45 -12.36
C ALA A 22 4.63 -13.33 -13.42
N VAL A 23 5.31 -12.21 -13.20
CA VAL A 23 5.36 -11.12 -14.19
C VAL A 23 6.06 -11.56 -15.48
N HIS A 24 7.16 -12.31 -15.38
CA HIS A 24 7.83 -12.85 -16.58
C HIS A 24 6.95 -13.85 -17.34
N GLN A 25 6.22 -14.70 -16.63
CA GLN A 25 5.36 -15.73 -17.22
C GLN A 25 4.12 -15.14 -17.89
N TYR A 26 3.43 -14.23 -17.22
CA TYR A 26 2.12 -13.73 -17.66
C TYR A 26 2.19 -12.41 -18.42
N GLN A 27 3.30 -11.67 -18.32
CA GLN A 27 3.53 -10.38 -18.98
C GLN A 27 2.31 -9.44 -18.86
N PRO A 28 1.84 -9.15 -17.63
CA PRO A 28 0.71 -8.26 -17.43
C PRO A 28 1.07 -6.82 -17.84
N GLU A 29 0.05 -6.00 -18.12
CA GLU A 29 0.24 -4.56 -18.32
C GLU A 29 0.58 -3.85 -17.00
N ALA A 30 0.01 -4.34 -15.89
CA ALA A 30 0.25 -3.82 -14.56
C ALA A 30 0.29 -4.92 -13.48
N ILE A 31 0.98 -4.65 -12.38
CA ILE A 31 0.88 -5.39 -11.13
C ILE A 31 0.49 -4.43 -10.00
N VAL A 32 -0.39 -4.89 -9.12
CA VAL A 32 -0.75 -4.21 -7.88
C VAL A 32 -0.26 -5.05 -6.70
N LEU A 33 0.69 -4.51 -5.95
CA LEU A 33 1.26 -5.14 -4.78
C LEU A 33 0.43 -4.81 -3.52
N LEU A 34 0.18 -5.79 -2.65
CA LEU A 34 -0.79 -5.72 -1.55
C LEU A 34 -0.13 -5.77 -0.15
N GLY A 35 1.01 -5.11 0.02
CA GLY A 35 1.66 -4.95 1.32
C GLY A 35 2.46 -6.13 1.85
N ASP A 36 2.98 -5.93 3.06
CA ASP A 36 3.76 -6.88 3.87
C ASP A 36 5.04 -7.33 3.17
N TYR A 37 5.84 -6.32 2.82
CA TYR A 37 7.00 -6.46 1.97
C TYR A 37 8.24 -6.96 2.69
N ASN A 38 8.42 -6.60 3.96
CA ASN A 38 9.67 -6.74 4.73
C ASN A 38 10.91 -6.31 3.92
N LEU A 39 10.93 -5.03 3.57
CA LEU A 39 11.97 -4.45 2.73
C LEU A 39 13.29 -4.31 3.50
N GLU A 40 14.37 -4.84 2.93
CA GLU A 40 15.75 -4.56 3.36
C GLU A 40 16.45 -3.51 2.46
N SER A 41 15.75 -3.03 1.43
CA SER A 41 16.21 -2.01 0.48
C SER A 41 15.01 -1.32 -0.18
N PRO A 42 15.18 -0.17 -0.87
CA PRO A 42 14.08 0.51 -1.55
C PRO A 42 13.31 -0.42 -2.50
N LEU A 43 11.98 -0.26 -2.57
CA LEU A 43 11.08 -1.17 -3.28
C LEU A 43 11.50 -1.41 -4.76
N GLU A 44 11.97 -0.37 -5.45
CA GLU A 44 12.45 -0.48 -6.83
C GLU A 44 13.68 -1.38 -7.00
N VAL A 45 14.50 -1.51 -5.95
CA VAL A 45 15.67 -2.39 -5.96
C VAL A 45 15.22 -3.85 -5.88
N CYS A 46 14.27 -4.14 -5.00
CA CYS A 46 13.65 -5.47 -4.88
C CYS A 46 12.94 -5.89 -6.18
N LEU A 47 12.35 -4.93 -6.90
CA LEU A 47 11.59 -5.16 -8.13
C LEU A 47 12.38 -4.87 -9.41
N ALA A 48 13.68 -4.60 -9.32
CA ALA A 48 14.53 -4.28 -10.46
C ALA A 48 14.41 -5.27 -11.64
N PRO A 49 14.24 -6.60 -11.44
CA PRO A 49 14.05 -7.54 -12.55
C PRO A 49 12.80 -7.32 -13.40
N ILE A 50 11.81 -6.57 -12.91
CA ILE A 50 10.52 -6.36 -13.56
C ILE A 50 10.11 -4.89 -13.71
N ILE A 51 10.92 -3.95 -13.22
CA ILE A 51 10.63 -2.50 -13.19
C ILE A 51 10.37 -1.91 -14.59
N ASP A 52 10.97 -2.50 -15.63
CA ASP A 52 10.83 -2.08 -17.03
C ASP A 52 9.84 -2.95 -17.83
N LYS A 53 9.16 -3.91 -17.20
CA LYS A 53 8.33 -4.94 -17.87
C LYS A 53 6.84 -4.76 -17.67
N THR A 54 6.45 -4.12 -16.57
CA THR A 54 5.06 -3.91 -16.17
C THR A 54 4.96 -2.60 -15.41
N GLN A 55 3.80 -1.97 -15.43
CA GLN A 55 3.52 -0.90 -14.46
C GLN A 55 3.39 -1.51 -13.06
N ILE A 56 3.94 -0.85 -12.04
CA ILE A 56 3.92 -1.34 -10.66
C ILE A 56 3.19 -0.33 -9.80
N PHE A 57 2.08 -0.77 -9.22
CA PHE A 57 1.32 -0.05 -8.21
C PHE A 57 1.35 -0.81 -6.90
N TRP A 58 1.08 -0.13 -5.79
CA TRP A 58 1.16 -0.78 -4.48
C TRP A 58 0.25 -0.14 -3.44
N ILE A 59 -0.06 -0.90 -2.40
CA ILE A 59 -0.59 -0.40 -1.14
C ILE A 59 0.29 -0.95 0.00
N PRO A 60 0.49 -0.20 1.10
CA PRO A 60 1.19 -0.74 2.25
C PRO A 60 0.32 -1.78 2.97
N GLY A 61 0.95 -2.78 3.57
CA GLY A 61 0.37 -3.72 4.53
C GLY A 61 0.51 -3.19 5.95
N ASN A 62 0.38 -4.07 6.95
CA ASN A 62 0.55 -3.67 8.34
C ASN A 62 1.99 -3.81 8.82
N HIS A 63 2.77 -4.71 8.24
CA HIS A 63 4.16 -4.92 8.60
C HIS A 63 5.10 -3.87 7.98
N ASP A 64 4.65 -3.14 6.95
CA ASP A 64 5.43 -2.09 6.29
C ASP A 64 5.65 -0.83 7.15
N PHE A 65 5.18 -0.85 8.40
CA PHE A 65 5.36 0.21 9.40
C PHE A 65 6.05 -0.30 10.68
N ASP A 66 6.56 -1.54 10.69
CA ASP A 66 7.20 -2.14 11.86
C ASP A 66 8.54 -1.49 12.21
N SER A 67 9.22 -0.92 11.20
CA SER A 67 10.47 -0.17 11.36
C SER A 67 10.48 1.13 10.55
N VAL A 68 11.33 2.08 10.96
CA VAL A 68 11.53 3.34 10.21
C VAL A 68 12.18 3.03 8.86
N GLU A 69 13.08 2.06 8.84
CA GLU A 69 13.81 1.65 7.64
C GLU A 69 12.86 1.06 6.59
N GLU A 70 11.97 0.14 6.96
CA GLU A 70 10.97 -0.43 6.04
C GLU A 70 10.03 0.65 5.50
N TYR A 71 9.59 1.56 6.37
CA TYR A 71 8.78 2.70 5.97
C TYR A 71 9.52 3.59 4.95
N GLU A 72 10.77 3.95 5.21
CA GLU A 72 11.56 4.80 4.31
C GLU A 72 11.85 4.10 2.98
N PHE A 73 12.18 2.80 2.98
CA PHE A 73 12.37 2.03 1.74
C PHE A 73 11.13 1.98 0.86
N LEU A 74 9.95 2.05 1.46
CA LEU A 74 8.70 2.05 0.74
C LEU A 74 8.31 3.47 0.29
N PHE A 75 8.26 4.43 1.22
CA PHE A 75 7.74 5.78 0.99
C PHE A 75 8.74 6.79 0.44
N SER A 76 10.03 6.46 0.41
CA SER A 76 11.08 7.25 -0.26
C SER A 76 11.60 6.55 -1.54
N SER A 77 10.95 5.47 -1.97
CA SER A 77 11.23 4.79 -3.24
C SER A 77 10.89 5.65 -4.46
N SER A 78 11.51 5.36 -5.60
CA SER A 78 11.11 5.91 -6.91
C SER A 78 9.71 5.47 -7.35
N LEU A 79 9.08 4.53 -6.64
CA LEU A 79 7.71 4.06 -6.88
C LEU A 79 6.67 4.75 -5.98
N VAL A 80 7.04 5.74 -5.16
CA VAL A 80 6.14 6.41 -4.20
C VAL A 80 4.85 6.95 -4.83
N ASP A 81 4.95 7.50 -6.04
CA ASP A 81 3.80 8.09 -6.74
C ASP A 81 2.75 7.03 -7.14
N ASN A 82 3.16 5.77 -7.24
CA ASN A 82 2.29 4.65 -7.59
C ASN A 82 1.60 4.00 -6.38
N ASN A 83 1.73 4.58 -5.18
CA ASN A 83 0.96 4.21 -4.01
C ASN A 83 -0.54 4.50 -4.23
N LEU A 84 -1.37 3.48 -4.12
CA LEU A 84 -2.82 3.54 -4.30
C LEU A 84 -3.60 3.79 -2.99
N HIS A 85 -2.97 3.80 -1.82
CA HIS A 85 -3.67 4.00 -0.55
C HIS A 85 -4.46 5.33 -0.55
N LEU A 86 -5.77 5.22 -0.35
CA LEU A 86 -6.76 6.33 -0.41
C LEU A 86 -6.84 7.04 -1.77
N LYS A 87 -6.41 6.37 -2.85
CA LYS A 87 -6.50 6.89 -4.21
C LYS A 87 -7.35 5.97 -5.08
N VAL A 88 -7.85 6.53 -6.17
CA VAL A 88 -8.50 5.80 -7.25
C VAL A 88 -7.76 6.12 -8.55
N CYS A 89 -7.24 5.09 -9.22
CA CYS A 89 -6.44 5.23 -10.43
C CYS A 89 -7.00 4.35 -11.56
N ASP A 90 -6.84 4.79 -12.81
CA ASP A 90 -7.12 3.97 -13.99
C ASP A 90 -5.88 3.14 -14.35
N ILE A 91 -5.98 1.82 -14.23
CA ILE A 91 -4.88 0.86 -14.42
C ILE A 91 -5.35 -0.19 -15.42
N ALA A 92 -4.63 -0.32 -16.54
CA ALA A 92 -4.97 -1.24 -17.64
C ALA A 92 -6.46 -1.18 -18.06
N GLY A 93 -7.07 0.01 -18.08
CA GLY A 93 -8.47 0.22 -18.43
C GLY A 93 -9.48 -0.16 -17.35
N HIS A 94 -9.04 -0.30 -16.09
CA HIS A 94 -9.89 -0.53 -14.92
C HIS A 94 -9.70 0.57 -13.89
N ARG A 95 -10.80 1.02 -13.28
CA ARG A 95 -10.76 2.00 -12.19
C ARG A 95 -10.59 1.28 -10.86
N ILE A 96 -9.42 1.41 -10.25
CA ILE A 96 -9.02 0.66 -9.05
C ILE A 96 -8.87 1.62 -7.87
N ALA A 97 -9.50 1.30 -6.74
CA ALA A 97 -9.34 2.01 -5.47
C ALA A 97 -8.41 1.21 -4.55
N GLY A 98 -7.45 1.89 -3.91
CA GLY A 98 -6.53 1.27 -2.95
C GLY A 98 -6.85 1.61 -1.51
N LEU A 99 -6.80 0.60 -0.63
CA LEU A 99 -6.90 0.78 0.81
C LEU A 99 -5.89 -0.17 1.50
N GLY A 100 -4.69 0.34 1.72
CA GLY A 100 -3.65 -0.34 2.50
C GLY A 100 -3.78 -0.19 4.02
N GLY A 101 -2.89 -0.86 4.74
CA GLY A 101 -2.80 -0.93 6.19
C GLY A 101 -3.73 -1.97 6.81
N VAL A 102 -4.00 -1.84 8.11
CA VAL A 102 -4.89 -2.72 8.87
C VAL A 102 -6.06 -1.94 9.46
N PHE A 103 -7.23 -2.60 9.52
CA PHE A 103 -8.35 -2.09 10.30
C PHE A 103 -8.04 -2.19 11.79
N ALA A 104 -7.98 -1.03 12.46
CA ALA A 104 -7.80 -0.99 13.89
C ALA A 104 -9.16 -1.07 14.59
N GLY A 105 -9.46 -2.18 15.27
CA GLY A 105 -10.77 -2.37 15.92
C GLY A 105 -11.13 -1.32 16.98
N ARG A 106 -10.15 -0.60 17.54
CA ARG A 106 -10.39 0.59 18.39
C ARG A 106 -11.05 1.76 17.65
N ILE A 107 -11.04 1.74 16.32
CA ILE A 107 -11.67 2.69 15.41
C ILE A 107 -12.88 2.01 14.78
N TRP A 108 -12.65 0.93 14.05
CA TRP A 108 -13.67 0.20 13.29
C TRP A 108 -13.10 -1.11 12.73
N MET A 109 -13.92 -2.16 12.69
CA MET A 109 -13.67 -3.39 11.92
C MET A 109 -14.76 -3.56 10.85
N PRO A 110 -14.44 -4.13 9.67
CA PRO A 110 -15.44 -4.43 8.65
C PRO A 110 -16.59 -5.29 9.20
N GLY A 111 -17.82 -4.82 9.01
CA GLY A 111 -19.03 -5.47 9.51
C GLY A 111 -19.57 -4.88 10.82
N ASP A 112 -18.74 -4.18 11.59
CA ASP A 112 -19.16 -3.52 12.82
C ASP A 112 -19.68 -2.09 12.57
N ILE A 113 -20.40 -1.55 13.54
CA ILE A 113 -20.73 -0.12 13.58
C ILE A 113 -19.43 0.64 13.94
N PRO A 114 -19.00 1.64 13.15
CA PRO A 114 -17.82 2.42 13.48
C PRO A 114 -17.97 3.10 14.83
N LYS A 115 -16.94 3.00 15.67
CA LYS A 115 -16.91 3.70 16.97
C LYS A 115 -16.94 5.21 16.78
N TRP A 116 -16.33 5.67 15.68
CA TRP A 116 -16.24 7.08 15.32
C TRP A 116 -16.87 7.29 13.95
N GLU A 117 -17.92 8.09 13.91
CA GLU A 117 -18.65 8.41 12.68
C GLU A 117 -17.83 9.25 11.69
N SER A 118 -16.81 9.97 12.18
CA SER A 118 -15.92 10.78 11.36
C SER A 118 -14.59 11.04 12.08
N LYS A 119 -13.59 11.51 11.33
CA LYS A 119 -12.32 12.02 11.91
C LYS A 119 -12.57 13.11 12.95
N LYS A 120 -13.55 14.00 12.70
CA LYS A 120 -13.93 15.05 13.65
C LYS A 120 -14.49 14.45 14.94
N HIS A 121 -15.42 13.49 14.83
CA HIS A 121 -15.97 12.79 16.00
C HIS A 121 -14.86 12.12 16.81
N TRP A 122 -13.91 11.45 16.16
CA TRP A 122 -12.74 10.89 16.87
C TRP A 122 -11.92 11.95 17.60
N LEU A 123 -11.60 13.08 16.94
CA LEU A 123 -10.82 14.17 17.53
C LEU A 123 -11.51 14.84 18.73
N ASP A 124 -12.83 15.00 18.69
CA ASP A 124 -13.61 15.62 19.77
C ASP A 124 -13.57 14.78 21.07
N PHE A 125 -13.19 13.50 21.00
CA PHE A 125 -13.09 12.56 22.12
C PHE A 125 -11.63 12.21 22.50
N MET A 126 -10.64 12.77 21.81
CA MET A 126 -9.24 12.62 22.21
C MET A 126 -8.90 13.55 23.37
N PRO A 127 -8.23 13.07 24.42
CA PRO A 127 -7.83 13.94 25.52
C PRO A 127 -6.85 14.99 24.99
N SER A 128 -6.97 16.22 25.50
CA SER A 128 -6.28 17.42 25.00
C SER A 128 -4.74 17.33 25.05
N ASN A 129 -4.19 16.36 25.78
CA ASN A 129 -2.76 16.04 25.87
C ASN A 129 -2.30 14.94 24.89
N ALA A 130 -3.22 14.25 24.20
CA ALA A 130 -2.91 13.21 23.22
C ALA A 130 -2.78 13.72 21.78
N SER A 131 -2.71 15.04 21.58
CA SER A 131 -2.50 15.64 20.26
C SER A 131 -1.09 16.24 20.10
N PRO A 132 -0.02 15.43 19.93
CA PRO A 132 1.24 15.95 19.41
C PRO A 132 1.17 16.29 17.91
N TYR A 133 0.09 15.92 17.21
CA TYR A 133 0.03 15.96 15.74
C TYR A 133 -0.97 16.95 15.15
N THR A 134 -1.62 17.81 15.96
CA THR A 134 -2.54 18.84 15.45
C THR A 134 -1.89 19.82 14.47
N HIS A 135 -0.57 19.94 14.48
CA HIS A 135 0.17 20.83 13.58
C HIS A 135 0.64 20.19 12.27
N LEU A 136 0.60 18.85 12.15
CA LEU A 136 1.15 18.14 10.97
C LEU A 136 0.13 17.86 9.87
N PHE A 137 -1.15 18.21 10.08
CA PHE A 137 -2.22 17.88 9.14
C PHE A 137 -3.10 19.08 8.76
N ASN A 138 -2.64 20.31 9.03
CA ASN A 138 -3.17 21.53 8.42
C ASN A 138 -2.25 21.94 7.26
N ASN A 139 -2.46 21.34 6.10
CA ASN A 139 -2.19 21.90 4.77
C ASN A 139 -3.11 21.23 3.77
#